data_AF-A0A8H7B7B1-F1
#
_entry.id   AF-A0A8H7B7B1-F1
#
_cell.length_a   1.000
_cell.length_b   1.000
_cell.length_c   1.000
_cell.angle_alpha   90.00
_cell.angle_beta   90.00
_cell.angle_gamma   90.00
#
_symmetry.space_group_name_H-M   'P 1'
#
loop_
_entity.id
_entity.type
_entity.pdbx_description
1 polymer ?
#
loop_
_entity_poly.entity_id
_entity_poly.type
_entity_poly.pdbx_seq_one_letter_code
_entity_poly.pdbx_strand_id
1 'polypeptide(L)'
;MSSPTLPTRRPTYPLAHAFRRKPRRLPLVLRFSKGAIHNIILMPVLLHSLFTALIVYIDTRYVDSISIPATIIPSLSIVVGLMLVFRNSTGYDRFWTGRNCLTTIGTSVRNLARICLVNSRDKDGHSTEEERRDTEKIVRVLVAVLYSIKHNLRAEFNIPPASLASLPPQPSVYPQRSRPVSRRPSYIDRTGSNFGTVSFPPTLVNSTSTTPLLGSSTATLENGDGTTPMKKDEYVSLLPEGLMGYEDQGLGLPLQLTILLEGYIRRGHDRGWFHAPLSSQMTVQLNTLVSAYGTMETIHSTPIPVAHLIHQKQVLALYACVLPFAIVDDYRWWSVPIVAIIAFTLYGIEGIGVQLEDPFGYDKNDIKMDGIIEDTRQEVMVLLEEWRASHEGRAMGGMFECE
;
A
#
# COMPACT_ATOMS: atom_id res chain seq x y z
N MET A 1 36.97 -20.05 -33.78
CA MET A 1 35.99 -18.95 -33.91
C MET A 1 34.90 -19.16 -32.88
N SER A 2 35.02 -18.51 -31.72
CA SER A 2 33.91 -18.42 -30.76
C SER A 2 32.89 -17.44 -31.31
N SER A 3 31.68 -17.90 -31.59
CA SER A 3 30.56 -17.02 -31.94
C SER A 3 30.35 -15.99 -30.83
N PRO A 4 30.19 -14.69 -31.14
CA PRO A 4 29.85 -13.71 -30.13
C PRO A 4 28.47 -14.07 -29.57
N THR A 5 28.41 -14.45 -28.30
CA THR A 5 27.15 -14.62 -27.59
C THR A 5 26.44 -13.27 -27.59
N LEU A 6 25.42 -13.11 -28.44
CA LEU A 6 24.56 -11.94 -28.43
C LEU A 6 24.06 -11.73 -27.00
N PRO A 7 24.22 -10.52 -26.41
CA PRO A 7 23.70 -10.26 -25.08
C PRO A 7 22.20 -10.53 -25.08
N THR A 8 21.79 -11.47 -24.23
CA THR A 8 20.39 -11.85 -24.10
C THR A 8 19.64 -10.65 -23.53
N ARG A 9 18.61 -10.15 -24.23
CA ARG A 9 17.72 -9.11 -23.69
C ARG A 9 17.15 -9.60 -22.36
N ARG A 10 17.61 -9.02 -21.25
CA ARG A 10 17.06 -9.28 -19.92
C ARG A 10 15.93 -8.28 -19.67
N PRO A 11 14.73 -8.74 -19.31
CA PRO A 11 13.69 -7.84 -18.82
C PRO A 11 14.18 -7.17 -17.53
N THR A 12 14.19 -5.84 -17.49
CA THR A 12 14.75 -5.07 -16.36
C THR A 12 13.68 -4.57 -15.38
N TYR A 13 12.40 -4.71 -15.71
CA TYR A 13 11.29 -4.24 -14.89
C TYR A 13 10.98 -5.30 -13.78
N PRO A 14 10.80 -4.94 -12.51
CA PRO A 14 10.47 -5.92 -11.46
C PRO A 14 9.17 -6.70 -11.72
N LEU A 15 8.17 -6.15 -12.43
CA LEU A 15 6.98 -6.91 -12.82
C LEU A 15 7.07 -7.55 -14.21
N ALA A 16 8.09 -7.22 -15.00
CA ALA A 16 9.02 -8.22 -15.50
C ALA A 16 8.51 -9.62 -15.74
N HIS A 17 8.90 -10.35 -14.74
CA HIS A 17 8.76 -11.77 -14.63
C HIS A 17 7.49 -12.11 -13.85
N ALA A 18 6.63 -11.12 -13.54
CA ALA A 18 5.28 -11.33 -13.06
C ALA A 18 4.33 -11.80 -14.17
N PHE A 19 4.75 -11.78 -15.45
CA PHE A 19 4.18 -12.68 -16.45
C PHE A 19 4.08 -14.06 -15.83
N ARG A 20 2.86 -14.57 -15.74
CA ARG A 20 2.45 -15.79 -15.06
C ARG A 20 3.25 -17.01 -15.54
N ARG A 21 4.53 -17.16 -15.18
CA ARG A 21 5.17 -18.45 -15.14
C ARG A 21 4.39 -19.20 -14.08
N LYS A 22 3.47 -20.09 -14.45
CA LYS A 22 2.78 -20.97 -13.48
C LYS A 22 3.86 -21.81 -12.77
N PRO A 23 4.30 -21.50 -11.53
CA PRO A 23 5.26 -22.37 -10.88
C PRO A 23 4.45 -23.34 -10.00
N ARG A 24 4.40 -24.59 -10.48
CA ARG A 24 4.33 -25.87 -9.73
C ARG A 24 2.95 -26.54 -9.47
N ARG A 25 2.83 -27.70 -10.13
CA ARG A 25 2.13 -29.01 -9.90
C ARG A 25 0.87 -29.15 -9.03
N LEU A 26 0.65 -28.35 -7.98
CA LEU A 26 -0.50 -28.53 -7.09
C LEU A 26 -1.66 -27.60 -7.49
N PRO A 27 -2.90 -28.10 -7.63
CA PRO A 27 -4.07 -27.29 -7.93
C PRO A 27 -4.32 -26.28 -6.80
N LEU A 28 -4.89 -25.11 -7.15
CA LEU A 28 -5.10 -24.00 -6.20
C LEU A 28 -5.91 -24.41 -4.96
N VAL A 29 -6.83 -25.36 -5.12
CA VAL A 29 -7.68 -25.90 -4.05
C VAL A 29 -6.90 -26.58 -2.92
N LEU A 30 -5.67 -27.06 -3.15
CA LEU A 30 -4.85 -27.77 -2.16
C LEU A 30 -3.82 -26.88 -1.44
N ARG A 31 -3.86 -25.55 -1.65
CA ARG A 31 -2.84 -24.63 -1.12
C ARG A 31 -3.25 -24.00 0.22
N PHE A 32 -3.32 -24.82 1.27
CA PHE A 32 -3.70 -24.37 2.62
C PHE A 32 -2.58 -23.58 3.33
N SER A 33 -1.30 -23.92 3.10
CA SER A 33 -0.16 -23.37 3.86
C SER A 33 0.29 -21.95 3.48
N LYS A 34 -0.12 -21.41 2.31
CA LYS A 34 0.38 -20.12 1.78
C LYS A 34 -0.69 -19.03 1.62
N GLY A 35 -1.94 -19.30 1.98
CA GLY A 35 -3.02 -18.30 1.94
C GLY A 35 -3.14 -17.59 3.29
N ALA A 36 -3.08 -16.25 3.30
CA ALA A 36 -3.15 -15.45 4.52
C ALA A 36 -4.48 -15.63 5.31
N ILE A 37 -5.55 -16.06 4.63
CA ILE A 37 -6.90 -16.18 5.21
C ILE A 37 -7.03 -17.41 6.13
N HIS A 38 -6.43 -18.54 5.75
CA HIS A 38 -6.65 -19.84 6.41
C HIS A 38 -6.26 -19.80 7.90
N ASN A 39 -5.15 -19.13 8.24
CA ASN A 39 -4.70 -19.00 9.63
C ASN A 39 -5.67 -18.16 10.48
N ILE A 40 -6.38 -17.20 9.87
CA ILE A 40 -7.32 -16.32 10.56
C ILE A 40 -8.65 -17.04 10.81
N ILE A 41 -9.12 -17.82 9.83
CA ILE A 41 -10.42 -18.52 9.92
C ILE A 41 -10.34 -19.87 10.66
N LEU A 42 -9.14 -20.45 10.81
CA LEU A 42 -8.94 -21.75 11.45
C LEU A 42 -9.47 -21.75 12.90
N MET A 43 -9.18 -20.70 13.67
CA MET A 43 -9.63 -20.60 15.07
C MET A 43 -11.17 -20.55 15.19
N PRO A 44 -11.89 -19.67 14.48
CA PRO A 44 -13.36 -19.70 14.44
C PRO A 44 -13.94 -21.05 14.01
N VAL A 45 -13.40 -21.67 12.95
CA VAL A 45 -13.90 -22.95 12.44
C VAL A 45 -13.72 -24.06 13.47
N LEU A 46 -12.56 -24.13 14.11
CA LEU A 46 -12.30 -25.10 15.18
C LEU A 46 -13.22 -24.89 16.38
N LEU A 47 -13.46 -23.64 16.79
CA LEU A 47 -14.36 -23.31 17.89
C LEU A 47 -15.80 -23.77 17.58
N HIS A 48 -16.33 -23.46 16.39
CA HIS A 48 -17.66 -23.90 15.98
C HIS A 48 -17.76 -25.42 15.82
N SER A 49 -16.69 -26.09 15.37
CA SER A 49 -16.63 -27.54 15.28
C SER A 49 -16.66 -28.19 16.66
N LEU A 50 -15.89 -27.66 17.61
CA LEU A 50 -15.88 -28.12 19.01
C LEU A 50 -17.23 -27.87 19.69
N PHE A 51 -17.82 -26.70 19.46
CA PHE A 51 -19.16 -26.38 19.94
C PHE A 51 -20.21 -27.35 19.37
N THR A 52 -20.15 -27.64 18.07
CA THR A 52 -21.04 -28.64 17.44
C THR A 52 -20.84 -30.02 18.03
N ALA A 53 -19.59 -30.44 18.28
CA ALA A 53 -19.30 -31.73 18.91
C ALA A 53 -19.88 -31.82 20.32
N LEU A 54 -19.83 -30.72 21.09
CA LEU A 54 -20.47 -30.62 22.40
C LEU A 54 -22.00 -30.76 22.30
N ILE A 55 -22.64 -30.08 21.36
CA ILE A 55 -24.10 -30.18 21.16
C ILE A 55 -24.51 -31.61 20.78
N VAL A 56 -23.81 -32.24 19.83
CA VAL A 56 -24.06 -33.64 19.44
C VAL A 56 -23.84 -34.59 20.62
N TYR A 57 -22.81 -34.35 21.44
CA TYR A 57 -22.58 -35.16 22.64
C TYR A 57 -23.71 -35.05 23.65
N ILE A 58 -24.23 -33.84 23.89
CA ILE A 58 -25.34 -33.60 24.82
C ILE A 58 -26.62 -34.25 24.31
N ASP A 59 -26.96 -34.03 23.04
CA ASP A 59 -28.14 -34.62 22.39
C ASP A 59 -28.09 -36.16 22.42
N THR A 60 -26.97 -36.77 22.05
CA THR A 60 -26.88 -38.23 22.02
C THR A 60 -26.82 -38.92 23.39
N ARG A 61 -26.54 -38.18 24.48
CA ARG A 61 -26.30 -38.77 25.82
C ARG A 61 -27.26 -38.34 26.91
N TYR A 62 -27.81 -37.12 26.84
CA TYR A 62 -28.56 -36.52 27.93
C TYR A 62 -29.95 -36.02 27.54
N VAL A 63 -30.19 -35.68 26.27
CA VAL A 63 -31.44 -35.05 25.82
C VAL A 63 -31.92 -35.73 24.55
N ASP A 64 -33.05 -36.44 24.59
CA ASP A 64 -33.55 -37.21 23.43
C ASP A 64 -33.86 -36.35 22.17
N SER A 65 -34.00 -35.02 22.33
CA SER A 65 -33.93 -34.04 21.24
C SER A 65 -33.70 -32.61 21.75
N ILE A 66 -32.57 -31.97 21.39
CA ILE A 66 -32.31 -30.55 21.65
C ILE A 66 -32.58 -29.65 20.43
N SER A 67 -33.21 -30.22 19.39
CA SER A 67 -33.31 -29.58 18.08
C SER A 67 -34.21 -28.35 18.03
N ILE A 68 -33.84 -27.44 17.14
CA ILE A 68 -34.63 -26.28 16.75
C ILE A 68 -35.16 -26.55 15.33
N PRO A 69 -36.38 -26.08 14.97
CA PRO A 69 -36.90 -26.30 13.63
C PRO A 69 -35.92 -25.89 12.51
N ALA A 70 -35.62 -26.83 11.61
CA ALA A 70 -34.71 -26.61 10.47
C ALA A 70 -35.17 -25.48 9.51
N THR A 71 -36.45 -25.09 9.59
CA THR A 71 -37.03 -23.95 8.86
C THR A 71 -36.38 -22.61 9.19
N ILE A 72 -35.62 -22.50 10.29
CA ILE A 72 -34.84 -21.30 10.61
C ILE A 72 -33.64 -21.13 9.67
N ILE A 73 -33.05 -22.23 9.16
CA ILE A 73 -31.81 -22.20 8.38
C ILE A 73 -31.95 -21.37 7.10
N PRO A 74 -32.96 -21.57 6.24
CA PRO A 74 -33.07 -20.81 4.99
C PRO A 74 -33.20 -19.30 5.24
N SER A 75 -33.96 -18.90 6.26
CA SER A 75 -34.16 -17.49 6.58
C SER A 75 -32.85 -16.79 7.02
N LEU A 76 -32.09 -17.41 7.94
CA LEU A 76 -30.81 -16.86 8.39
C LEU A 76 -29.72 -16.95 7.31
N SER A 77 -29.75 -18.01 6.49
CA SER A 77 -28.80 -18.19 5.38
C SER A 77 -28.91 -17.07 4.35
N ILE A 78 -30.13 -16.64 4.01
CA ILE A 78 -30.35 -15.52 3.07
C ILE A 78 -29.75 -14.23 3.63
N VAL A 79 -30.01 -13.93 4.91
CA VAL A 79 -29.50 -12.72 5.56
C VAL A 79 -27.97 -12.72 5.62
N VAL A 80 -27.36 -13.82 6.09
CA VAL A 80 -25.89 -13.96 6.18
C VAL A 80 -25.26 -13.89 4.79
N GLY A 81 -25.83 -14.59 3.81
CA GLY A 81 -25.34 -14.60 2.43
C GLY A 81 -25.34 -13.20 1.81
N LEU A 82 -26.45 -12.47 1.94
CA LEU A 82 -26.59 -11.10 1.45
C LEU A 82 -25.58 -10.15 2.10
N MET A 83 -25.42 -10.21 3.43
CA MET A 83 -24.44 -9.39 4.17
C MET A 83 -23.01 -9.67 3.72
N LEU A 84 -22.64 -10.95 3.50
CA LEU A 84 -21.32 -11.33 3.02
C LEU A 84 -21.05 -10.84 1.60
N VAL A 85 -22.04 -10.91 0.70
CA VAL A 85 -21.91 -10.41 -0.68
C VAL A 85 -21.67 -8.90 -0.67
N PHE A 86 -22.46 -8.12 0.08
CA PHE A 86 -22.27 -6.68 0.16
C PHE A 86 -20.89 -6.31 0.71
N ARG A 87 -20.44 -7.00 1.76
CA ARG A 87 -19.11 -6.80 2.34
C ARG A 87 -17.98 -7.02 1.34
N ASN A 88 -18.05 -8.11 0.59
CA ASN A 88 -17.01 -8.45 -0.38
C ASN A 88 -17.06 -7.53 -1.59
N SER A 89 -18.26 -7.12 -2.01
CA SER A 89 -18.43 -6.13 -3.07
C SER A 89 -17.76 -4.80 -2.69
N THR A 90 -18.02 -4.29 -1.48
CA THR A 90 -17.39 -3.04 -1.00
C THR A 90 -15.88 -3.16 -0.84
N GLY A 91 -15.37 -4.27 -0.31
CA GLY A 91 -13.93 -4.51 -0.21
C GLY A 91 -13.27 -4.57 -1.60
N TYR A 92 -13.88 -5.29 -2.53
CA TYR A 92 -13.38 -5.39 -3.91
C TYR A 92 -13.36 -4.03 -4.62
N ASP A 93 -14.40 -3.22 -4.46
CA ASP A 93 -14.48 -1.89 -5.07
C ASP A 93 -13.36 -0.96 -4.60
N ARG A 94 -13.04 -0.97 -3.29
CA ARG A 94 -11.90 -0.24 -2.72
C ARG A 94 -10.58 -0.71 -3.31
N PHE A 95 -10.37 -2.01 -3.38
CA PHE A 95 -9.16 -2.59 -3.98
C PHE A 95 -9.00 -2.22 -5.45
N TRP A 96 -10.06 -2.39 -6.24
CA TRP A 96 -10.04 -2.12 -7.67
C TRP A 96 -9.86 -0.64 -7.98
N THR A 97 -10.57 0.23 -7.25
CA THR A 97 -10.45 1.69 -7.38
C THR A 97 -9.03 2.15 -7.02
N GLY A 98 -8.47 1.68 -5.89
CA GLY A 98 -7.10 2.00 -5.51
C GLY A 98 -6.06 1.58 -6.58
N ARG A 99 -6.26 0.41 -7.20
CA ARG A 99 -5.41 -0.10 -8.28
C ARG A 99 -5.51 0.76 -9.55
N ASN A 100 -6.71 1.23 -9.89
CA ASN A 100 -6.93 2.11 -11.03
C ASN A 100 -6.32 3.48 -10.82
N CYS A 101 -6.48 4.07 -9.63
CA CYS A 101 -5.84 5.34 -9.27
C CYS A 101 -4.31 5.27 -9.44
N LEU A 102 -3.67 4.18 -8.99
CA LEU A 102 -2.23 4.00 -9.16
C LEU A 102 -1.82 3.89 -10.65
N THR A 103 -2.64 3.24 -11.49
CA THR A 103 -2.44 3.25 -12.95
C THR A 103 -2.52 4.67 -13.50
N THR A 104 -3.56 5.42 -13.12
CA THR A 104 -3.78 6.80 -13.58
C THR A 104 -2.61 7.72 -13.21
N ILE A 105 -2.10 7.62 -11.97
CA ILE A 105 -0.93 8.36 -11.51
C ILE A 105 0.30 7.97 -12.34
N GLY A 106 0.57 6.67 -12.51
CA GLY A 106 1.70 6.19 -13.31
C GLY A 106 1.63 6.62 -14.78
N THR A 107 0.44 6.60 -15.39
CA THR A 107 0.23 7.11 -16.76
C THR A 107 0.45 8.61 -16.85
N SER A 108 -0.04 9.37 -15.85
CA SER A 108 0.17 10.82 -15.78
C SER A 108 1.65 11.18 -15.72
N VAL A 109 2.42 10.46 -14.89
CA VAL A 109 3.87 10.62 -14.78
C VAL A 109 4.59 10.32 -16.09
N ARG A 110 4.26 9.21 -16.76
CA ARG A 110 4.84 8.87 -18.08
C ARG A 110 4.53 9.93 -19.14
N ASN A 111 3.28 10.38 -19.20
CA ASN A 111 2.84 11.39 -20.16
C ASN A 111 3.56 12.71 -19.94
N LEU A 112 3.60 13.20 -18.69
CA LEU A 112 4.30 14.44 -18.34
C LEU A 112 5.80 14.33 -18.61
N ALA A 113 6.45 13.24 -18.21
CA ALA A 113 7.88 13.02 -18.48
C ALA A 113 8.17 13.08 -19.99
N ARG A 114 7.38 12.37 -20.80
CA ARG A 114 7.53 12.41 -22.27
C ARG A 114 7.34 13.82 -22.83
N ILE A 115 6.32 14.55 -22.40
CA ILE A 115 6.06 15.92 -22.87
C ILE A 115 7.22 16.84 -22.48
N CYS A 116 7.71 16.75 -21.24
CA CYS A 116 8.83 17.56 -20.77
C CYS A 116 10.09 17.32 -21.61
N LEU A 117 10.49 16.06 -21.79
CA LEU A 117 11.71 15.69 -22.51
C LEU A 117 11.66 16.08 -23.99
N VAL A 118 10.50 15.97 -24.65
CA VAL A 118 10.37 16.27 -26.09
C VAL A 118 10.32 17.76 -26.38
N ASN A 119 9.71 18.57 -25.49
CA ASN A 119 9.38 19.96 -25.78
C ASN A 119 10.27 20.97 -25.03
N SER A 120 11.15 20.56 -24.11
CA SER A 120 12.03 21.48 -23.36
C SER A 120 13.22 21.99 -24.18
N ARG A 121 12.93 22.60 -25.32
CA ARG A 121 13.87 23.16 -26.30
C ARG A 121 13.25 24.35 -27.00
N ASP A 122 14.07 25.31 -27.40
CA ASP A 122 13.64 26.45 -28.20
C ASP A 122 13.27 26.02 -29.63
N LYS A 123 12.73 26.94 -30.43
CA LYS A 123 12.32 26.72 -31.84
C LYS A 123 13.46 26.20 -32.71
N ASP A 124 14.69 26.60 -32.41
CA ASP A 124 15.88 26.14 -33.11
C ASP A 124 16.42 24.80 -32.57
N GLY A 125 15.70 24.15 -31.66
CA GLY A 125 16.08 22.87 -31.07
C GLY A 125 17.14 22.96 -29.96
N HIS A 126 17.55 24.16 -29.57
CA HIS A 126 18.56 24.38 -28.54
C HIS A 126 17.95 24.59 -27.15
N SER A 127 18.67 24.15 -26.12
CA SER A 127 18.36 24.45 -24.72
C SER A 127 19.67 24.80 -24.00
N THR A 128 19.63 25.77 -23.11
CA THR A 128 20.79 26.09 -22.26
C THR A 128 21.05 24.98 -21.24
N GLU A 129 22.27 24.93 -20.70
CA GLU A 129 22.62 23.92 -19.69
C GLU A 129 21.77 24.04 -18.42
N GLU A 130 21.42 25.26 -18.00
CA GLU A 130 20.54 25.51 -16.85
C GLU A 130 19.12 24.99 -17.10
N GLU A 131 18.59 25.22 -18.29
CA GLU A 131 17.30 24.71 -18.73
C GLU A 131 17.26 23.18 -18.77
N ARG A 132 18.34 22.55 -19.22
CA ARG A 132 18.46 21.08 -19.20
C ARG A 132 18.45 20.52 -17.79
N ARG A 133 19.16 21.17 -16.86
CA ARG A 133 19.16 20.80 -15.44
C ARG A 133 17.77 20.97 -14.80
N ASP A 134 17.03 22.01 -15.19
CA ASP A 134 15.65 22.22 -14.73
C ASP A 134 14.73 21.10 -15.24
N THR A 135 14.81 20.73 -16.52
CA THR A 135 14.07 19.59 -17.09
C THR A 135 14.41 18.28 -16.36
N GLU A 136 15.70 17.98 -16.19
CA GLU A 136 16.16 16.78 -15.48
C GLU A 136 15.58 16.71 -14.07
N LYS A 137 15.71 17.81 -13.32
CA LYS A 137 15.21 17.92 -11.95
C LYS A 137 13.72 17.61 -11.90
N ILE A 138 12.94 18.12 -12.84
CA ILE A 138 11.49 17.96 -12.86
C ILE A 138 11.07 16.55 -13.25
N VAL A 139 11.79 15.91 -14.17
CA VAL A 139 11.56 14.49 -14.50
C VAL A 139 11.86 13.59 -13.30
N ARG A 140 12.92 13.88 -12.53
CA ARG A 140 13.19 13.19 -11.25
C ARG A 140 12.09 13.43 -10.22
N VAL A 141 11.58 14.66 -10.12
CA VAL A 141 10.45 15.01 -9.23
C VAL A 141 9.17 14.27 -9.62
N LEU A 142 8.88 14.11 -10.92
CA LEU A 142 7.73 13.31 -11.40
C LEU A 142 7.78 11.87 -10.89
N VAL A 143 8.96 11.26 -10.87
CA VAL A 143 9.17 9.93 -10.27
C VAL A 143 9.06 10.01 -8.75
N ALA A 144 9.63 11.03 -8.11
CA ALA A 144 9.56 11.22 -6.67
C ALA A 144 8.10 11.35 -6.17
N VAL A 145 7.18 11.89 -6.97
CA VAL A 145 5.74 11.93 -6.67
C VAL A 145 5.19 10.52 -6.41
N LEU A 146 5.51 9.53 -7.24
CA LEU A 146 5.05 8.14 -7.05
C LEU A 146 5.48 7.57 -5.70
N TYR A 147 6.74 7.78 -5.34
CA TYR A 147 7.29 7.37 -4.06
C TYR A 147 6.66 8.12 -2.90
N SER A 148 6.46 9.44 -3.01
CA SER A 148 5.83 10.26 -1.98
C SER A 148 4.40 9.80 -1.70
N ILE A 149 3.64 9.40 -2.72
CA ILE A 149 2.26 8.90 -2.56
C ILE A 149 2.26 7.59 -1.78
N LYS A 150 3.13 6.64 -2.16
CA LYS A 150 3.29 5.37 -1.42
C LYS A 150 3.67 5.62 0.04
N HIS A 151 4.65 6.48 0.27
CA HIS A 151 5.12 6.82 1.60
C HIS A 151 4.03 7.51 2.43
N ASN A 152 3.24 8.41 1.83
CA ASN A 152 2.13 9.06 2.51
C ASN A 152 1.04 8.04 2.93
N LEU A 153 0.60 7.19 2.00
CA LEU A 153 -0.41 6.15 2.27
C LEU A 153 0.06 5.11 3.30
N ARG A 154 1.37 4.97 3.53
CA ARG A 154 1.97 4.07 4.51
C ARG A 154 2.49 4.77 5.77
N ALA A 155 2.34 6.09 5.87
CA ALA A 155 2.88 6.93 6.94
C ALA A 155 4.41 6.77 7.15
N GLU A 156 5.17 6.72 6.06
CA GLU A 156 6.63 6.57 6.02
C GLU A 156 7.31 7.90 5.67
N PHE A 157 7.55 8.76 6.67
CA PHE A 157 8.18 10.06 6.45
C PHE A 157 9.71 9.93 6.38
N ASN A 158 10.29 10.26 5.22
CA ASN A 158 11.71 10.05 4.93
C ASN A 158 12.52 11.34 4.74
N ILE A 159 11.90 12.52 4.88
CA ILE A 159 12.52 13.84 4.75
C ILE A 159 12.45 14.56 6.11
N PRO A 160 13.48 15.33 6.51
CA PRO A 160 13.39 16.16 7.70
C PRO A 160 12.23 17.18 7.59
N PRO A 161 11.43 17.34 8.64
CA PRO A 161 10.36 18.34 8.65
C PRO A 161 10.93 19.76 8.71
N ALA A 162 10.28 20.67 7.99
CA ALA A 162 10.68 22.08 7.87
C ALA A 162 10.65 22.81 9.22
N SER A 163 9.79 22.39 10.16
CA SER A 163 9.76 22.94 11.52
C SER A 163 11.05 22.73 12.31
N LEU A 164 11.84 21.70 11.96
CA LEU A 164 13.11 21.42 12.60
C LEU A 164 14.29 22.14 11.93
N ALA A 165 14.07 22.84 10.80
CA ALA A 165 15.10 23.56 10.06
C ALA A 165 15.75 24.69 10.86
N SER A 166 14.98 25.32 11.75
CA SER A 166 15.40 26.46 12.56
C SER A 166 16.08 26.06 13.86
N LEU A 167 16.12 24.76 14.20
CA LEU A 167 16.76 24.25 15.40
C LEU A 167 18.24 23.95 15.13
N PRO A 168 19.14 24.23 16.10
CA PRO A 168 20.54 23.85 15.97
C PRO A 168 20.66 22.34 15.74
N PRO A 169 21.66 21.87 14.97
CA PRO A 169 21.80 20.46 14.62
C PRO A 169 21.92 19.62 15.91
N GLN A 170 20.83 18.96 16.26
CA GLN A 170 20.79 18.02 17.37
C GLN A 170 21.61 16.79 16.94
N PRO A 171 22.53 16.27 17.76
CA PRO A 171 23.15 14.97 17.49
C PRO A 171 22.03 13.96 17.26
N SER A 172 22.16 13.15 16.22
CA SER A 172 21.11 12.27 15.71
C SER A 172 20.70 11.21 16.76
N VAL A 173 19.71 11.53 17.60
CA VAL A 173 19.08 10.61 18.58
C VAL A 173 17.70 10.15 18.07
N TYR A 174 17.49 10.06 16.76
CA TYR A 174 16.30 9.40 16.24
C TYR A 174 16.54 7.89 16.20
N PRO A 175 15.92 7.08 17.08
CA PRO A 175 15.75 5.68 16.75
C PRO A 175 14.95 5.61 15.45
N GLN A 176 15.54 4.96 14.45
CA GLN A 176 15.16 4.94 13.03
C GLN A 176 13.87 4.16 12.73
N ARG A 177 12.90 4.22 13.63
CA ARG A 177 11.60 3.55 13.50
C ARG A 177 10.53 4.54 13.90
N SER A 178 10.12 5.39 12.96
CA SER A 178 8.74 5.86 12.96
C SER A 178 7.88 4.61 12.91
N ARG A 179 7.45 4.12 14.07
CA ARG A 179 6.29 3.23 14.11
C ARG A 179 5.23 3.96 13.31
N PRO A 180 4.56 3.31 12.34
CA PRO A 180 3.40 3.92 11.73
C PRO A 180 2.52 4.33 12.91
N VAL A 181 2.24 5.63 13.06
CA VAL A 181 1.05 6.02 13.82
C VAL A 181 -0.05 5.45 12.96
N SER A 182 -0.42 4.21 13.25
CA SER A 182 -1.51 3.59 12.56
C SER A 182 -2.68 4.50 12.89
N ARG A 183 -3.17 5.26 11.90
CA ARG A 183 -4.57 5.64 11.87
C ARG A 183 -5.45 4.40 11.60
N ARG A 184 -5.05 3.20 12.07
CA ARG A 184 -6.06 2.24 12.46
C ARG A 184 -6.83 2.94 13.57
N PRO A 185 -8.16 3.01 13.50
CA PRO A 185 -8.95 3.18 14.71
C PRO A 185 -8.45 2.11 15.69
N SER A 186 -7.72 2.49 16.73
CA SER A 186 -7.38 1.57 17.81
C SER A 186 -8.71 1.13 18.42
N TYR A 187 -9.09 -0.11 18.18
CA TYR A 187 -10.35 -0.72 18.63
C TYR A 187 -10.39 -0.93 20.16
N ILE A 188 -9.52 -0.27 20.93
CA ILE A 188 -9.42 -0.47 22.37
C ILE A 188 -9.48 0.90 23.07
N ASP A 189 -10.46 0.96 23.97
CA ASP A 189 -10.73 1.87 25.06
C ASP A 189 -11.27 3.29 24.81
N ARG A 190 -12.60 3.36 24.71
CA ARG A 190 -13.38 4.41 25.36
C ARG A 190 -14.24 3.78 26.45
N THR A 191 -13.62 3.41 27.57
CA THR A 191 -14.35 3.26 28.83
C THR A 191 -13.66 4.11 29.89
N GLY A 192 -14.44 4.96 30.58
CA GLY A 192 -14.00 5.67 31.78
C GLY A 192 -13.54 7.11 31.58
N SER A 193 -14.46 7.99 31.16
CA SER A 193 -14.41 9.37 31.63
C SER A 193 -14.54 9.39 33.15
N ASN A 194 -13.56 9.93 33.89
CA ASN A 194 -13.84 10.71 35.10
C ASN A 194 -12.63 11.45 35.72
N PHE A 195 -12.88 12.75 35.91
CA PHE A 195 -12.32 13.73 36.86
C PHE A 195 -10.89 14.28 36.68
N GLY A 196 -10.85 15.62 36.64
CA GLY A 196 -9.69 16.44 36.28
C GLY A 196 -8.64 16.58 37.37
N THR A 197 -7.52 17.23 37.03
CA THR A 197 -7.01 18.42 37.73
C THR A 197 -5.97 19.09 36.82
N VAL A 198 -6.15 20.38 36.55
CA VAL A 198 -5.13 21.24 35.92
C VAL A 198 -4.07 21.56 36.98
N SER A 199 -2.79 21.27 36.72
CA SER A 199 -1.69 21.82 37.52
C SER A 199 -0.45 22.09 36.66
N PHE A 200 0.02 23.33 36.73
CA PHE A 200 1.32 23.81 36.21
C PHE A 200 2.44 23.52 37.24
N PRO A 201 3.73 23.57 36.85
CA PRO A 201 4.79 22.84 37.53
C PRO A 201 5.46 23.65 38.66
N PRO A 202 6.16 22.95 39.56
CA PRO A 202 7.36 23.52 40.16
C PRO A 202 8.60 22.62 39.94
N THR A 203 9.66 23.28 39.45
CA THR A 203 11.07 23.17 39.85
C THR A 203 11.67 21.85 40.35
N LEU A 204 12.77 21.46 39.67
CA LEU A 204 14.06 20.94 40.20
C LEU A 204 14.03 20.13 41.51
N VAL A 205 14.57 18.89 41.46
CA VAL A 205 15.72 18.42 42.27
C VAL A 205 16.01 16.92 42.00
N ASN A 206 17.26 16.68 41.57
CA ASN A 206 18.22 15.59 41.78
C ASN A 206 17.88 14.08 41.68
N SER A 207 18.73 13.42 40.86
CA SER A 207 19.47 12.15 41.07
C SER A 207 18.63 10.87 41.24
N THR A 208 18.94 9.72 40.63
CA THR A 208 20.23 9.07 40.36
C THR A 208 19.92 7.79 39.59
N SER A 209 20.59 7.51 38.47
CA SER A 209 20.89 6.13 38.04
C SER A 209 21.87 6.13 36.86
N THR A 210 23.14 6.03 37.25
CA THR A 210 24.20 5.22 36.62
C THR A 210 23.91 4.62 35.24
N THR A 211 24.63 5.13 34.25
CA THR A 211 25.17 4.36 33.11
C THR A 211 26.05 3.19 33.58
N PRO A 212 26.30 2.20 32.71
CA PRO A 212 27.59 2.25 32.01
C PRO A 212 27.46 2.17 30.49
N LEU A 213 28.39 2.89 29.86
CA LEU A 213 28.72 2.93 28.44
C LEU A 213 29.90 1.98 28.14
N LEU A 214 30.11 1.73 26.83
CA LEU A 214 31.25 1.13 26.12
C LEU A 214 31.31 -0.42 26.02
N GLY A 215 31.64 -1.02 24.87
CA GLY A 215 32.11 -0.45 23.61
C GLY A 215 32.31 -1.50 22.50
N SER A 216 32.41 -0.98 21.27
CA SER A 216 33.05 -1.52 20.05
C SER A 216 33.16 -3.04 19.84
N SER A 217 32.62 -3.53 18.71
CA SER A 217 33.40 -4.27 17.71
C SER A 217 32.58 -4.54 16.44
N THR A 218 33.07 -4.00 15.33
CA THR A 218 32.91 -4.56 13.98
C THR A 218 33.52 -5.97 13.94
N ALA A 219 32.73 -6.97 13.58
CA ALA A 219 33.20 -8.25 13.05
C ALA A 219 32.06 -8.94 12.27
N THR A 220 32.17 -8.87 10.95
CA THR A 220 31.91 -9.94 9.97
C THR A 220 31.09 -11.15 10.44
N LEU A 221 29.89 -11.30 9.88
CA LEU A 221 29.41 -12.60 9.41
C LEU A 221 28.82 -12.42 8.01
N GLU A 222 29.54 -13.00 7.05
CA GLU A 222 29.18 -13.17 5.66
C GLU A 222 28.35 -14.46 5.51
N ASN A 223 27.44 -14.41 4.52
CA ASN A 223 26.69 -15.49 3.86
C ASN A 223 25.33 -15.94 4.44
N GLY A 224 24.26 -15.70 3.65
CA GLY A 224 23.10 -16.59 3.74
C GLY A 224 21.82 -16.29 2.95
N ASP A 225 21.42 -15.05 2.66
CA ASP A 225 20.35 -14.75 1.68
C ASP A 225 20.37 -13.25 1.33
N GLY A 226 20.41 -12.92 0.04
CA GLY A 226 20.76 -11.61 -0.52
C GLY A 226 19.73 -10.52 -0.26
N THR A 227 19.65 -10.03 0.97
CA THR A 227 19.05 -8.72 1.27
C THR A 227 20.09 -7.64 0.99
N THR A 228 20.06 -7.16 -0.25
CA THR A 228 20.71 -5.90 -0.61
C THR A 228 20.28 -4.80 0.37
N PRO A 229 21.21 -3.97 0.89
CA PRO A 229 20.86 -2.74 1.56
C PRO A 229 20.39 -1.74 0.49
N MET A 230 19.19 -1.93 -0.06
CA MET A 230 18.65 -1.15 -1.18
C MET A 230 17.29 -0.57 -0.83
N LYS A 231 17.18 0.77 -0.77
CA LYS A 231 16.06 1.59 -1.32
C LYS A 231 15.95 3.00 -0.76
N LYS A 232 16.49 3.29 0.44
CA LYS A 232 16.26 4.59 1.09
C LYS A 232 17.00 5.74 0.41
N ASP A 233 18.24 5.51 -0.02
CA ASP A 233 19.08 6.52 -0.66
C ASP A 233 18.56 6.89 -2.07
N GLU A 234 17.92 5.95 -2.74
CA GLU A 234 17.48 6.13 -4.13
C GLU A 234 16.28 7.06 -4.26
N TYR A 235 15.29 6.96 -3.36
CA TYR A 235 14.18 7.93 -3.34
C TYR A 235 14.66 9.35 -3.01
N VAL A 236 15.54 9.48 -2.00
CA VAL A 236 16.06 10.78 -1.57
C VAL A 236 16.86 11.45 -2.69
N SER A 237 17.58 10.67 -3.51
CA SER A 237 18.31 11.16 -4.67
C SER A 237 17.45 11.76 -5.79
N LEU A 238 16.14 11.48 -5.80
CA LEU A 238 15.20 12.04 -6.78
C LEU A 238 14.65 13.40 -6.35
N LEU A 239 14.78 13.75 -5.07
CA LEU A 239 14.26 15.00 -4.53
C LEU A 239 15.23 16.15 -4.80
N PRO A 240 14.72 17.38 -4.98
CA PRO A 240 15.55 18.57 -5.01
C PRO A 240 16.43 18.68 -3.76
N GLU A 241 17.68 19.11 -3.94
CA GLU A 241 18.57 19.44 -2.83
C GLU A 241 17.94 20.51 -1.93
N GLY A 242 18.00 20.28 -0.62
CA GLY A 242 17.44 21.19 0.38
C GLY A 242 15.91 21.19 0.48
N LEU A 243 15.19 20.29 -0.21
CA LEU A 243 13.75 20.16 -0.03
C LEU A 243 13.43 19.70 1.40
N MET A 244 12.57 20.46 2.08
CA MET A 244 12.06 20.13 3.41
C MET A 244 10.60 19.71 3.30
N GLY A 245 10.18 18.76 4.13
CA GLY A 245 8.80 18.31 4.22
C GLY A 245 7.97 19.22 5.12
N TYR A 246 6.70 19.44 4.78
CA TYR A 246 5.74 20.18 5.61
C TYR A 246 4.60 19.28 6.12
N GLU A 247 4.82 17.96 6.15
CA GLU A 247 3.81 16.99 6.60
C GLU A 247 3.43 17.17 8.07
N ASP A 248 4.35 17.68 8.89
CA ASP A 248 4.12 18.03 10.30
C ASP A 248 3.14 19.21 10.46
N GLN A 249 3.03 20.06 9.43
CA GLN A 249 2.08 21.16 9.36
C GLN A 249 0.79 20.78 8.62
N GLY A 250 0.66 19.52 8.18
CA GLY A 250 -0.51 19.00 7.48
C GLY A 250 -0.45 19.10 5.96
N LEU A 251 0.66 19.56 5.37
CA LEU A 251 0.84 19.55 3.91
C LEU A 251 1.49 18.25 3.47
N GLY A 252 0.73 17.39 2.79
CA GLY A 252 1.27 16.16 2.22
C GLY A 252 2.33 16.45 1.15
N LEU A 253 3.49 15.79 1.26
CA LEU A 253 4.58 15.87 0.29
C LEU A 253 4.16 15.62 -1.18
N PRO A 254 3.22 14.69 -1.50
CA PRO A 254 2.74 14.55 -2.87
C PRO A 254 2.23 15.86 -3.49
N LEU A 255 1.49 16.64 -2.70
CA LEU A 255 0.94 17.93 -3.11
C LEU A 255 2.03 19.02 -3.16
N GLN A 256 3.00 18.98 -2.24
CA GLN A 256 4.14 19.89 -2.28
C GLN A 256 4.95 19.71 -3.57
N LEU A 257 5.18 18.47 -4.00
CA LEU A 257 5.91 18.19 -5.24
C LEU A 257 5.15 18.67 -6.48
N THR A 258 3.81 18.67 -6.47
CA THR A 258 3.04 19.19 -7.62
C THR A 258 3.20 20.70 -7.81
N ILE A 259 3.54 21.46 -6.77
CA ILE A 259 3.87 22.90 -6.90
C ILE A 259 5.13 23.09 -7.73
N LEU A 260 6.14 22.23 -7.56
CA LEU A 260 7.36 22.27 -8.37
C LEU A 260 7.08 21.95 -9.85
N LEU A 261 6.18 20.99 -10.09
CA LEU A 261 5.75 20.61 -11.44
C LEU A 261 4.98 21.75 -12.12
N GLU A 262 4.03 22.37 -11.44
CA GLU A 262 3.27 23.51 -11.96
C GLU A 262 4.20 24.70 -12.25
N GLY A 263 5.16 24.95 -11.36
CA GLY A 263 6.18 25.98 -11.56
C GLY A 263 7.01 25.75 -12.83
N TYR A 264 7.33 24.48 -13.15
CA TYR A 264 8.02 24.15 -14.39
C TYR A 264 7.16 24.32 -15.63
N ILE A 265 5.87 23.93 -15.59
CA ILE A 265 4.93 24.15 -16.70
C ILE A 265 4.86 25.64 -17.01
N ARG A 266 4.73 26.49 -15.98
CA ARG A 266 4.73 27.95 -16.14
C ARG A 266 6.04 28.46 -16.74
N ARG A 267 7.20 28.05 -16.23
CA ARG A 267 8.50 28.44 -16.79
C ARG A 267 8.64 28.01 -18.25
N GLY A 268 8.21 26.81 -18.61
CA GLY A 268 8.26 26.31 -19.97
C GLY A 268 7.33 27.07 -20.92
N HIS A 269 6.15 27.49 -20.45
CA HIS A 269 5.27 28.39 -21.21
C HIS A 269 5.95 29.75 -21.45
N ASP A 270 6.51 30.35 -20.40
CA ASP A 270 7.16 31.67 -20.47
C ASP A 270 8.43 31.64 -21.35
N ARG A 271 9.12 30.50 -21.41
CA ARG A 271 10.25 30.21 -22.33
C ARG A 271 9.81 29.90 -23.77
N GLY A 272 8.50 29.76 -24.04
CA GLY A 272 7.97 29.41 -25.36
C GLY A 272 8.11 27.93 -25.74
N TRP A 273 8.55 27.06 -24.82
CA TRP A 273 8.65 25.61 -25.02
C TRP A 273 7.27 24.96 -25.16
N PHE A 274 6.32 25.45 -24.36
CA PHE A 274 4.96 24.91 -24.32
C PHE A 274 4.00 26.00 -24.79
N HIS A 275 3.39 25.81 -25.95
CA HIS A 275 2.30 26.69 -26.37
C HIS A 275 1.12 26.59 -25.39
N ALA A 276 0.27 27.62 -25.32
CA ALA A 276 -0.81 27.70 -24.33
C ALA A 276 -1.73 26.45 -24.28
N PRO A 277 -2.15 25.85 -25.43
CA PRO A 277 -2.89 24.58 -25.38
C PRO A 277 -2.14 23.40 -24.74
N LEU A 278 -0.83 23.26 -24.99
CA LEU A 278 -0.02 22.19 -24.42
C LEU A 278 0.18 22.40 -22.91
N SER A 279 0.45 23.64 -22.50
CA SER A 279 0.56 23.98 -21.08
C SER A 279 -0.72 23.65 -20.32
N SER A 280 -1.88 24.03 -20.88
CA SER A 280 -3.19 23.67 -20.32
C SER A 280 -3.38 22.16 -20.23
N GLN A 281 -3.00 21.40 -21.26
CA GLN A 281 -3.07 19.94 -21.25
C GLN A 281 -2.16 19.31 -20.18
N MET A 282 -0.97 19.86 -19.96
CA MET A 282 -0.07 19.41 -18.88
C MET A 282 -0.68 19.67 -17.50
N THR A 283 -1.25 20.85 -17.26
CA THR A 283 -1.95 21.16 -16.00
C THR A 283 -3.14 20.22 -15.79
N VAL A 284 -3.91 19.87 -16.84
CA VAL A 284 -4.98 18.87 -16.73
C VAL A 284 -4.44 17.49 -16.33
N GLN A 285 -3.30 17.07 -16.87
CA GLN A 285 -2.67 15.80 -16.50
C GLN A 285 -2.18 15.82 -15.05
N LEU A 286 -1.65 16.96 -14.57
CA LEU A 286 -1.27 17.15 -13.18
C LEU A 286 -2.48 17.09 -12.24
N ASN A 287 -3.56 17.79 -12.59
CA ASN A 287 -4.83 17.75 -11.83
C ASN A 287 -5.42 16.33 -11.78
N THR A 288 -5.31 15.57 -12.87
CA THR A 288 -5.74 14.16 -12.92
C THR A 288 -4.93 13.28 -11.96
N LEU A 289 -3.61 13.51 -11.88
CA LEU A 289 -2.75 12.84 -10.91
C LEU A 289 -3.17 13.17 -9.47
N VAL A 290 -3.37 14.45 -9.16
CA VAL A 290 -3.76 14.92 -7.82
C VAL A 290 -5.14 14.37 -7.43
N SER A 291 -6.09 14.34 -8.36
CA SER A 291 -7.43 13.78 -8.13
C SER A 291 -7.39 12.26 -7.85
N ALA A 292 -6.56 11.52 -8.59
CA ALA A 292 -6.35 10.10 -8.35
C ALA A 292 -5.73 9.85 -6.96
N TYR A 293 -4.76 10.69 -6.56
CA TYR A 293 -4.18 10.65 -5.22
C TYR A 293 -5.23 10.95 -4.13
N GLY A 294 -6.06 11.98 -4.29
CA GLY A 294 -7.12 12.30 -3.32
C GLY A 294 -8.16 11.17 -3.16
N THR A 295 -8.44 10.45 -4.24
CA THR A 295 -9.28 9.23 -4.17
C THR A 295 -8.61 8.13 -3.33
N MET A 296 -7.30 7.91 -3.49
CA MET A 296 -6.56 6.94 -2.68
C MET A 296 -6.49 7.36 -1.21
N GLU A 297 -6.30 8.64 -0.93
CA GLU A 297 -6.34 9.19 0.43
C GLU A 297 -7.71 9.00 1.07
N THR A 298 -8.79 9.19 0.30
CA THR A 298 -10.16 8.91 0.76
C THR A 298 -10.31 7.43 1.12
N ILE A 299 -9.89 6.50 0.26
CA ILE A 299 -9.94 5.06 0.56
C ILE A 299 -9.17 4.77 1.85
N HIS A 300 -7.95 5.29 2.01
CA HIS A 300 -7.15 5.04 3.20
C HIS A 300 -7.74 5.66 4.48
N SER A 301 -8.22 6.90 4.41
CA SER A 301 -8.70 7.66 5.58
C SER A 301 -10.14 7.34 5.98
N THR A 302 -10.95 6.82 5.07
CA THR A 302 -12.37 6.47 5.31
C THR A 302 -12.55 4.95 5.32
N PRO A 303 -12.24 4.24 6.42
CA PRO A 303 -12.51 2.80 6.54
C PRO A 303 -14.01 2.52 6.59
N ILE A 304 -14.41 1.27 6.35
CA ILE A 304 -15.82 0.87 6.43
C ILE A 304 -16.30 1.07 7.87
N PRO A 305 -17.52 1.62 8.09
CA PRO A 305 -18.03 1.87 9.44
C PRO A 305 -17.92 0.64 10.35
N VAL A 306 -17.26 0.83 11.49
CA VAL A 306 -16.94 -0.27 12.42
C VAL A 306 -18.18 -1.00 12.91
N ALA A 307 -19.29 -0.29 13.10
CA ALA A 307 -20.58 -0.89 13.48
C ALA A 307 -21.04 -1.96 12.49
N HIS A 308 -20.87 -1.72 11.18
CA HIS A 308 -21.21 -2.70 10.14
C HIS A 308 -20.31 -3.94 10.24
N LEU A 309 -19.00 -3.74 10.44
CA LEU A 309 -18.04 -4.84 10.56
C LEU A 309 -18.31 -5.72 11.77
N ILE A 310 -18.59 -5.11 12.93
CA ILE A 310 -18.92 -5.84 14.17
C ILE A 310 -20.23 -6.60 13.99
N HIS A 311 -21.28 -5.93 13.52
CA HIS A 311 -22.60 -6.53 13.38
C HIS A 311 -22.56 -7.71 12.41
N GLN A 312 -21.86 -7.57 11.28
CA GLN A 312 -21.69 -8.66 10.33
C GLN A 312 -20.98 -9.87 10.93
N LYS A 313 -19.91 -9.66 11.73
CA LYS A 313 -19.23 -10.76 12.43
C LYS A 313 -20.12 -11.44 13.47
N GLN A 314 -20.93 -10.66 14.20
CA GLN A 314 -21.88 -11.18 15.18
C GLN A 314 -22.97 -12.02 14.53
N VAL A 315 -23.56 -11.54 13.43
CA VAL A 315 -24.61 -12.27 12.69
C VAL A 315 -24.05 -13.57 12.09
N LEU A 316 -22.84 -13.53 11.53
CA LEU A 316 -22.17 -14.72 11.03
C LEU A 316 -21.88 -15.74 12.15
N ALA A 317 -21.35 -15.28 13.29
CA ALA A 317 -21.08 -16.14 14.44
C ALA A 317 -22.37 -16.75 15.02
N LEU A 318 -23.43 -15.95 15.15
CA LEU A 318 -24.73 -16.40 15.63
C LEU A 318 -25.32 -17.48 14.71
N TYR A 319 -25.27 -17.28 13.40
CA TYR A 319 -25.72 -18.28 12.43
C TYR A 319 -24.97 -19.61 12.59
N ALA A 320 -23.64 -19.57 12.69
CA ALA A 320 -22.83 -20.76 12.88
C ALA A 320 -23.09 -21.46 14.23
N CYS A 321 -23.43 -20.71 15.29
CA CYS A 321 -23.83 -21.26 16.58
C CYS A 321 -25.25 -21.88 16.56
N VAL A 322 -26.18 -21.34 15.77
CA VAL A 322 -27.55 -21.88 15.67
C VAL A 322 -27.60 -23.14 14.80
N LEU A 323 -26.75 -23.20 13.77
CA LEU A 323 -26.71 -24.29 12.80
C LEU A 323 -26.65 -25.71 13.41
N PRO A 324 -25.81 -26.04 14.42
CA PRO A 324 -25.77 -27.38 14.99
C PRO A 324 -27.11 -27.85 15.58
N PHE A 325 -27.88 -26.96 16.23
CA PHE A 325 -29.19 -27.30 16.79
C PHE A 325 -30.23 -27.62 15.72
N ALA A 326 -30.08 -27.05 14.53
CA ALA A 326 -31.05 -27.22 13.46
C ALA A 326 -30.82 -28.51 12.65
N ILE A 327 -29.65 -29.15 12.78
CA ILE A 327 -29.27 -30.34 12.00
C ILE A 327 -28.91 -31.57 12.87
N VAL A 328 -28.86 -31.43 14.20
CA VAL A 328 -28.37 -32.49 15.11
C VAL A 328 -29.18 -33.78 15.03
N ASP A 329 -30.51 -33.71 14.98
CA ASP A 329 -31.39 -34.89 14.96
C ASP A 329 -31.19 -35.74 13.69
N ASP A 330 -31.05 -35.08 12.54
CA ASP A 330 -30.95 -35.72 11.23
C ASP A 330 -29.55 -36.32 10.98
N TYR A 331 -28.49 -35.61 11.42
CA TYR A 331 -27.10 -35.94 11.03
C TYR A 331 -26.23 -36.44 12.18
N ARG A 332 -26.60 -36.23 13.45
CA ARG A 332 -25.83 -36.65 14.63
C ARG A 332 -24.35 -36.26 14.54
N TRP A 333 -23.42 -37.22 14.64
CA TRP A 333 -21.98 -36.96 14.52
C TRP A 333 -21.55 -36.39 13.16
N TRP A 334 -22.33 -36.57 12.09
CA TRP A 334 -22.07 -35.90 10.82
C TRP A 334 -22.32 -34.39 10.86
N SER A 335 -23.02 -33.87 11.87
CA SER A 335 -23.20 -32.43 12.06
C SER A 335 -21.86 -31.70 12.23
N VAL A 336 -20.87 -32.33 12.89
CA VAL A 336 -19.55 -31.72 13.12
C VAL A 336 -18.82 -31.39 11.80
N PRO A 337 -18.54 -32.35 10.90
CA PRO A 337 -17.90 -32.03 9.63
C PRO A 337 -18.75 -31.12 8.74
N ILE A 338 -20.09 -31.23 8.77
CA ILE A 338 -20.98 -30.36 7.99
C ILE A 338 -20.86 -28.90 8.45
N VAL A 339 -20.99 -28.64 9.76
CA VAL A 339 -20.86 -27.29 10.34
C VAL A 339 -19.44 -26.76 10.11
N ALA A 340 -18.40 -27.59 10.23
CA ALA A 340 -17.03 -27.19 9.96
C ALA A 340 -16.85 -26.69 8.51
N ILE A 341 -17.43 -27.39 7.53
CA ILE A 341 -17.38 -26.98 6.11
C ILE A 341 -18.15 -25.67 5.89
N ILE A 342 -19.35 -25.54 6.46
CA ILE A 342 -20.18 -24.32 6.32
C ILE A 342 -19.51 -23.13 7.01
N ALA A 343 -18.95 -23.31 8.21
CA ALA A 343 -18.20 -22.28 8.89
C ALA A 343 -16.96 -21.89 8.07
N PHE A 344 -16.23 -22.86 7.53
CA PHE A 344 -15.06 -22.61 6.69
C PHE A 344 -15.41 -21.76 5.46
N THR A 345 -16.51 -22.07 4.76
CA THR A 345 -16.92 -21.30 3.58
C THR A 345 -17.34 -19.88 3.95
N LEU A 346 -18.17 -19.71 4.97
CA LEU A 346 -18.69 -18.39 5.35
C LEU A 346 -17.61 -17.46 5.96
N TYR A 347 -16.80 -17.97 6.89
CA TYR A 347 -15.64 -17.22 7.41
C TYR A 347 -14.58 -17.01 6.33
N GLY A 348 -14.41 -17.94 5.39
CA GLY A 348 -13.53 -17.78 4.25
C GLY A 348 -13.93 -16.59 3.38
N ILE A 349 -15.22 -16.47 3.06
CA ILE A 349 -15.78 -15.33 2.30
C ILE A 349 -15.58 -14.02 3.08
N GLU A 350 -15.88 -13.99 4.38
CA GLU A 350 -15.68 -12.81 5.23
C GLU A 350 -14.21 -12.38 5.28
N GLY A 351 -13.29 -13.34 5.44
CA GLY A 351 -11.86 -13.09 5.49
C GLY A 351 -11.29 -12.53 4.18
N ILE A 352 -11.88 -12.89 3.02
CA ILE A 352 -11.52 -12.25 1.73
C ILE A 352 -11.89 -10.77 1.76
N GLY A 353 -13.09 -10.42 2.23
CA GLY A 353 -13.55 -9.03 2.32
C GLY A 353 -12.66 -8.15 3.19
N VAL A 354 -12.15 -8.70 4.31
CA VAL A 354 -11.20 -8.01 5.19
C VAL A 354 -9.88 -7.72 4.47
N GLN A 355 -9.35 -8.68 3.71
CA GLN A 355 -8.08 -8.50 2.99
C GLN A 355 -8.16 -7.50 1.83
N LEU A 356 -9.34 -7.30 1.24
CA LEU A 356 -9.51 -6.36 0.14
C LEU A 356 -9.79 -4.92 0.62
N GLU A 357 -10.13 -4.71 1.89
CA GLU A 357 -10.56 -3.41 2.41
C GLU A 357 -9.41 -2.37 2.51
N ASP A 358 -8.19 -2.81 2.82
CA ASP A 358 -7.01 -1.96 3.00
C ASP A 358 -5.93 -2.30 1.95
N PRO A 359 -6.06 -1.81 0.71
CA PRO A 359 -5.27 -2.33 -0.41
C PRO A 359 -3.83 -1.77 -0.50
N PHE A 360 -3.42 -0.84 0.37
CA PHE A 360 -2.16 -0.10 0.27
C PHE A 360 -1.09 -0.56 1.27
N GLY A 361 -1.40 -1.55 2.10
CA GLY A 361 -0.54 -2.06 3.13
C GLY A 361 0.63 -2.90 2.62
N TYR A 362 1.02 -3.85 3.47
CA TYR A 362 2.12 -4.79 3.26
C TYR A 362 1.63 -6.24 3.22
N ASP A 363 0.32 -6.47 3.23
CA ASP A 363 -0.22 -7.80 3.16
C ASP A 363 0.07 -8.40 1.79
N LYS A 364 0.16 -9.73 1.76
CA LYS A 364 0.54 -10.47 0.55
C LYS A 364 -0.38 -10.22 -0.64
N ASN A 365 -1.64 -9.88 -0.36
CA ASN A 365 -2.69 -9.68 -1.34
C ASN A 365 -2.94 -8.20 -1.66
N ASP A 366 -2.21 -7.29 -1.00
CA ASP A 366 -2.31 -5.86 -1.26
C ASP A 366 -1.74 -5.51 -2.64
N ILE A 367 -2.05 -4.29 -3.09
CA ILE A 367 -1.49 -3.75 -4.31
C ILE A 367 0.03 -3.68 -4.15
N LYS A 368 0.76 -4.31 -5.08
CA LYS A 368 2.23 -4.30 -5.13
C LYS A 368 2.76 -2.95 -5.61
N MET A 369 2.52 -1.88 -4.84
CA MET A 369 2.90 -0.52 -5.16
C MET A 369 4.40 -0.42 -5.47
N ASP A 370 5.24 -1.05 -4.66
CA ASP A 370 6.70 -1.03 -4.85
C ASP A 370 7.14 -1.54 -6.23
N GLY A 371 6.48 -2.57 -6.78
CA GLY A 371 6.79 -3.08 -8.11
C GLY A 371 6.31 -2.13 -9.22
N ILE A 372 5.09 -1.63 -9.09
CA ILE A 372 4.47 -0.73 -10.09
C ILE A 372 5.23 0.60 -10.18
N ILE A 373 5.64 1.15 -9.03
CA ILE A 373 6.40 2.38 -8.95
C ILE A 373 7.80 2.18 -9.53
N GLU A 374 8.44 1.05 -9.24
CA GLU A 374 9.78 0.75 -9.73
C GLU A 374 9.82 0.51 -11.23
N ASP A 375 8.83 -0.18 -11.80
CA ASP A 375 8.65 -0.29 -13.25
C ASP A 375 8.55 1.11 -13.90
N THR A 376 7.70 1.97 -13.32
CA THR A 376 7.49 3.33 -13.84
C THR A 376 8.74 4.20 -13.69
N ARG A 377 9.48 4.08 -12.58
CA ARG A 377 10.78 4.72 -12.38
C ARG A 377 11.74 4.31 -13.47
N GLN A 378 11.94 3.00 -13.67
CA GLN A 378 12.91 2.49 -14.63
C GLN A 378 12.61 3.00 -16.05
N GLU A 379 11.34 3.00 -16.46
CA GLU A 379 10.92 3.53 -17.76
C GLU A 379 11.27 5.02 -17.91
N VAL A 380 10.90 5.85 -16.93
CA VAL A 380 11.13 7.30 -16.96
C VAL A 380 12.63 7.64 -16.87
N MET A 381 13.39 6.90 -16.07
CA MET A 381 14.83 7.11 -15.93
C MET A 381 15.58 6.72 -17.21
N VAL A 382 15.19 5.64 -17.90
CA VAL A 382 15.76 5.29 -19.21
C VAL A 382 15.45 6.38 -20.25
N LEU A 383 14.22 6.91 -20.26
CA LEU A 383 13.88 8.04 -21.13
C LEU A 383 14.76 9.27 -20.85
N LEU A 384 15.02 9.56 -19.58
CA LEU A 384 15.87 10.67 -19.17
C LEU A 384 17.34 10.45 -19.54
N GLU A 385 17.86 9.23 -19.38
CA GLU A 385 19.24 8.87 -19.74
C GLU A 385 19.47 8.98 -21.25
N GLU A 386 18.57 8.45 -22.07
CA GLU A 386 18.65 8.58 -23.53
C GLU A 386 18.52 10.04 -23.98
N TRP A 387 17.65 10.81 -23.32
CA TRP A 387 17.53 12.24 -23.58
C TRP A 387 18.83 13.00 -23.28
N ARG A 388 19.53 12.68 -22.17
CA ARG A 388 20.86 13.25 -21.88
C ARG A 388 21.89 12.84 -22.92
N ALA A 389 21.93 11.56 -23.28
CA ALA A 389 22.88 11.04 -24.25
C ALA A 389 22.73 11.70 -25.62
N SER A 390 21.51 12.02 -26.05
CA SER A 390 21.24 12.78 -27.28
C SER A 390 21.90 14.15 -27.27
N HIS A 391 21.82 14.89 -26.16
CA HIS A 391 22.45 16.20 -26.02
C HIS A 391 23.98 16.15 -25.98
N GLU A 392 24.56 15.00 -25.60
CA GLU A 392 26.00 14.77 -25.58
C GLU A 392 26.54 14.16 -26.89
N GLY A 393 25.68 13.91 -27.88
CA GLY A 393 26.05 13.21 -29.12
C GLY A 393 26.42 11.74 -28.91
N ARG A 394 25.93 11.13 -27.82
CA ARG A 394 26.19 9.74 -27.40
C ARG A 394 24.96 8.85 -27.44
N ALA A 395 23.84 9.33 -27.99
CA ALA A 395 22.59 8.56 -28.05
C ALA A 395 22.81 7.22 -28.75
N MET A 396 22.26 6.16 -28.17
CA MET A 396 22.37 4.80 -28.71
C MET A 396 21.22 4.48 -29.69
N GLY A 397 20.30 5.43 -29.92
CA GLY A 397 19.24 5.35 -30.90
C GLY A 397 18.42 6.64 -31.07
N GLY A 398 17.77 6.79 -32.22
CA GLY A 398 17.11 8.03 -32.66
C GLY A 398 15.77 8.39 -31.98
N MET A 399 15.59 8.13 -30.68
CA MET A 399 14.37 8.49 -29.96
C MET A 399 14.20 10.02 -29.79
N PHE A 400 15.32 10.72 -29.58
CA PHE A 400 15.38 12.16 -29.41
C PHE A 400 16.23 12.86 -30.49
N GLU A 401 16.68 12.11 -31.49
CA GLU A 401 17.28 12.67 -32.71
C GLU A 401 16.11 13.11 -33.61
N CYS A 402 15.85 14.41 -33.67
CA CYS A 402 15.02 14.97 -34.73
C CYS A 402 15.95 15.38 -35.88
N GLU A 403 15.61 14.95 -37.10
CA GLU A 403 16.28 15.28 -38.36
C GLU A 403 16.47 16.79 -38.58
#